data_AF-A0A699XP76-F1
#
_entry.id   AF-A0A699XP76-F1
#
_cell.length_a   1.000
_cell.length_b   1.000
_cell.length_c   1.000
_cell.angle_alpha   90.00
_cell.angle_beta   90.00
_cell.angle_gamma   90.00
#
_symmetry.space_group_name_H-M   'P 1'
#
loop_
_entity.id
_entity.type
_entity.pdbx_description
1 polymer ?
#
loop_
_entity_poly.entity_id
_entity_poly.type
_entity_poly.pdbx_seq_one_letter_code
_entity_poly.pdbx_strand_id
1 'polypeptide(L)' 'AMSRQLDMARVYLSDAIDLVEKSGREAIASMTEGDEQRLLSMGLKRFTKPDLFNVKDARRRVAAGLIEANEYAY' A
#
# COMPACT_ATOMS: atom_id res chain seq x y z
N ALA A 1 19.15 -9.33 9.03
CA ALA A 1 19.02 -8.95 7.60
C ALA A 1 17.56 -8.98 7.11
N MET A 2 16.90 -10.15 7.04
CA MET A 2 15.54 -10.31 6.44
C MET A 2 14.43 -9.40 6.98
N SER A 3 14.51 -8.97 8.25
CA SER A 3 13.48 -8.10 8.86
C SER A 3 13.32 -6.76 8.12
N ARG A 4 14.42 -6.15 7.65
CA ARG A 4 14.38 -4.82 7.01
C ARG A 4 13.86 -4.87 5.57
N GLN A 5 14.21 -5.92 4.81
CA GLN A 5 13.65 -6.13 3.46
C GLN A 5 12.14 -6.43 3.52
N LEU A 6 11.69 -7.16 4.55
CA LEU A 6 10.27 -7.38 4.79
C LEU A 6 9.55 -6.07 5.17
N ASP A 7 10.16 -5.23 6.00
CA ASP A 7 9.62 -3.90 6.31
C ASP A 7 9.49 -3.04 5.05
N MET A 8 10.50 -3.02 4.18
CA MET A 8 10.45 -2.32 2.90
C MET A 8 9.29 -2.82 2.03
N ALA A 9 9.15 -4.14 1.87
CA ALA A 9 8.08 -4.73 1.07
C ALA A 9 6.69 -4.40 1.63
N ARG A 10 6.53 -4.43 2.96
CA ARG A 10 5.25 -4.10 3.61
C ARG A 10 4.90 -2.62 3.50
N VAL A 11 5.88 -1.73 3.65
CA VAL A 11 5.67 -0.28 3.42
C VAL A 11 5.24 -0.05 1.98
N TYR A 12 5.96 -0.62 1.00
CA TYR A 12 5.63 -0.50 -0.41
C TYR A 12 4.23 -1.02 -0.72
N LEU A 13 3.88 -2.22 -0.22
CA LEU A 13 2.57 -2.83 -0.42
C LEU A 13 1.44 -1.96 0.15
N SER A 14 1.64 -1.39 1.34
CA SER A 14 0.66 -0.49 1.96
C SER A 14 0.37 0.71 1.06
N ASP A 15 1.42 1.40 0.60
CA ASP A 15 1.27 2.58 -0.26
C ASP A 15 0.67 2.22 -1.63
N ALA A 16 1.03 1.04 -2.18
CA ALA A 16 0.53 0.55 -3.46
C ALA A 16 -0.97 0.21 -3.41
N ILE A 17 -1.46 -0.36 -2.30
CA ILE A 17 -2.88 -0.69 -2.13
C ILE A 17 -3.73 0.59 -2.10
N ASP A 18 -3.29 1.64 -1.40
CA ASP A 18 -3.98 2.93 -1.37
C ASP A 18 -4.04 3.57 -2.78
N LEU A 19 -2.95 3.46 -3.55
CA LEU A 19 -2.92 3.93 -4.93
C LEU A 19 -3.93 3.17 -5.81
N VAL A 20 -3.96 1.84 -5.72
CA VAL A 20 -4.90 1.00 -6.48
C VAL A 20 -6.35 1.30 -6.12
N GLU A 21 -6.64 1.49 -4.83
CA GLU A 21 -7.99 1.84 -4.36
C GLU A 21 -8.45 3.18 -4.94
N LYS A 22 -7.57 4.20 -4.90
CA LYS A 22 -7.87 5.50 -5.48
C LYS A 22 -8.15 5.41 -6.98
N SER A 23 -7.22 4.83 -7.74
CA SER A 23 -7.32 4.74 -9.19
C SER A 23 -8.51 3.89 -9.63
N GLY A 24 -8.78 2.78 -8.93
CA GLY A 24 -9.93 1.92 -9.21
C GLY A 24 -11.25 2.63 -8.96
N ARG A 25 -11.34 3.42 -7.88
CA ARG A 25 -12.55 4.20 -7.57
C ARG A 25 -12.83 5.25 -8.64
N GLU A 26 -11.80 5.98 -9.07
CA GLU A 26 -11.91 6.97 -10.15
C GLU A 26 -12.35 6.31 -11.47
N ALA A 27 -11.79 5.15 -11.81
CA ALA A 27 -12.18 4.41 -13.00
C ALA A 27 -13.66 3.96 -12.94
N ILE A 28 -14.08 3.31 -11.85
CA ILE A 28 -15.48 2.86 -11.67
C ILE A 28 -16.46 4.03 -11.76
N ALA A 29 -16.11 5.16 -11.14
CA ALA A 29 -16.92 6.37 -11.16
C ALA A 29 -17.12 6.92 -12.59
N SER A 30 -16.11 6.78 -13.45
CA SER A 30 -16.17 7.22 -14.85
C SER A 30 -16.83 6.23 -15.81
N MET A 31 -16.93 4.94 -15.43
CA MET A 31 -17.35 3.86 -16.33
C MET A 31 -18.81 3.43 -16.17
N THR A 32 -19.38 3.55 -14.97
CA THR A 32 -20.68 2.95 -14.64
C THR A 32 -21.47 3.84 -13.67
N GLU A 33 -22.80 3.69 -13.65
CA GLU A 33 -23.69 4.38 -12.72
C GLU A 33 -24.68 3.39 -12.07
N GLY A 34 -25.42 3.84 -11.05
CA GLY A 34 -26.47 3.06 -10.42
C GLY A 34 -25.95 1.81 -9.68
N ASP A 35 -26.64 0.68 -9.85
CA ASP A 35 -26.38 -0.53 -9.06
C ASP A 35 -25.10 -1.26 -9.48
N GLU A 36 -24.72 -1.20 -10.76
CA GLU A 36 -23.46 -1.76 -11.24
C GLU A 36 -22.26 -1.04 -10.61
N GLN A 37 -22.30 0.29 -10.55
CA GLN A 37 -21.28 1.10 -9.91
C GLN A 37 -21.10 0.75 -8.42
N ARG A 38 -22.22 0.53 -7.71
CA ARG A 38 -22.21 0.11 -6.30
C ARG A 38 -21.57 -1.27 -6.15
N LEU A 39 -21.93 -2.23 -7.00
CA LEU A 39 -21.37 -3.58 -6.99
C LEU A 39 -19.85 -3.57 -7.19
N LEU A 40 -19.38 -2.87 -8.22
CA LEU A 40 -17.94 -2.76 -8.53
C LEU A 40 -17.19 -2.06 -7.39
N SER A 41 -17.76 -0.99 -6.84
CA SER A 41 -17.17 -0.25 -5.71
C SER A 41 -17.06 -1.12 -4.45
N MET A 42 -18.03 -1.99 -4.18
CA MET A 42 -17.96 -2.95 -3.08
C MET A 42 -16.87 -4.00 -3.29
N GLY A 43 -16.74 -4.51 -4.51
CA GLY A 43 -15.67 -5.44 -4.89
C GLY A 43 -14.29 -4.83 -4.68
N LEU A 44 -14.06 -3.61 -5.21
CA LEU A 44 -12.81 -2.89 -5.06
C LEU A 44 -12.42 -2.75 -3.58
N LYS A 45 -13.33 -2.25 -2.74
CA LYS A 45 -13.08 -2.09 -1.29
C LYS A 45 -12.67 -3.39 -0.61
N ARG A 46 -13.15 -4.55 -1.08
CA ARG A 46 -12.80 -5.84 -0.50
C ARG A 46 -11.40 -6.29 -0.89
N PHE A 47 -10.95 -5.95 -2.10
CA PHE A 47 -9.61 -6.30 -2.59
C PHE A 47 -8.52 -5.34 -2.12
N THR A 48 -8.88 -4.11 -1.75
CA THR A 48 -7.94 -3.06 -1.31
C THR A 48 -8.05 -2.73 0.17
N LYS A 49 -8.35 -3.73 1.00
CA LYS A 49 -8.45 -3.58 2.47
C LYS A 49 -7.28 -4.30 3.14
N PRO A 50 -6.10 -3.66 3.28
CA PRO A 50 -4.98 -4.25 3.96
C PRO A 50 -5.23 -4.27 5.48
N ASP A 51 -4.49 -5.16 6.16
CA ASP A 51 -4.38 -5.08 7.62
C ASP A 51 -3.65 -3.81 8.04
N LEU A 52 -3.98 -3.30 9.23
CA LEU A 52 -3.32 -2.12 9.78
C LEU A 52 -1.83 -2.42 10.01
N PHE A 53 -0.97 -1.65 9.34
CA PHE A 53 0.47 -1.78 9.44
C PHE A 53 1.09 -0.45 9.84
N ASN A 54 1.94 -0.46 10.88
CA ASN A 54 2.65 0.72 11.34
C ASN A 54 3.83 1.05 10.42
N VAL A 55 3.52 1.68 9.28
CA VAL A 55 4.51 2.11 8.28
C VAL A 55 5.54 3.08 8.84
N LYS A 56 5.20 3.86 9.87
CA LYS A 56 6.12 4.82 10.50
C LYS A 56 7.30 4.10 11.15
N ASP A 57 7.03 3.10 11.98
CA ASP A 57 8.11 2.39 12.67
C ASP A 57 8.90 1.48 11.72
N ALA A 58 8.23 0.90 10.72
CA ALA A 58 8.91 0.17 9.65
C ALA A 58 9.90 1.06 8.87
N ARG A 59 9.47 2.25 8.42
CA ARG A 59 10.33 3.23 7.75
C ARG A 59 11.52 3.64 8.63
N ARG A 60 11.31 3.84 9.94
CA ARG A 60 12.39 4.16 10.89
C ARG A 60 13.43 3.04 11.02
N ARG A 61 13.01 1.78 11.08
CA ARG A 61 13.94 0.62 11.13
C ARG A 61 14.78 0.50 9.87
N VAL A 62 14.17 0.72 8.70
CA VAL A 62 14.87 0.72 7.41
C VAL A 62 15.87 1.87 7.34
N ALA A 63 15.44 3.08 7.71
CA ALA A 63 16.28 4.29 7.71
C ALA A 63 17.48 4.16 8.65
N ALA A 64 17.31 3.59 9.86
CA ALA A 64 18.41 3.37 10.78
C ALA A 64 19.54 2.52 10.16
N GLY A 65 19.19 1.47 9.41
CA GLY A 65 20.18 0.64 8.72
C GLY A 65 20.90 1.34 7.57
N LEU A 66 20.20 2.22 6.84
CA LEU A 66 20.82 3.02 5.78
C LEU A 66 21.74 4.11 6.34
N ILE A 67 21.35 4.75 7.44
CA ILE A 67 22.16 5.79 8.10
C ILE A 67 23.44 5.19 8.67
N GLU A 68 23.35 4.02 9.30
CA GLU A 68 24.51 3.29 9.84
C GLU A 68 25.50 2.91 8.73
N ALA A 69 25.02 2.49 7.56
CA ALA A 69 25.86 2.12 6.42
C ALA A 69 26.34 3.33 5.60
N ASN A 70 25.63 4.46 5.65
CA ASN A 70 25.83 5.64 4.80
C ASN A 70 25.79 5.33 3.28
N GLU A 71 25.08 4.27 2.91
CA GLU A 71 24.90 3.82 1.53
C GLU A 71 23.60 3.00 1.42
N TYR A 72 23.25 2.62 0.19
CA TYR A 72 22.14 1.68 -0.02
C TYR A 72 22.58 0.26 0.34
N ALA A 73 22.15 -0.21 1.51
CA ALA A 73 22.61 -1.46 2.13
C ALA A 73 21.64 -2.65 1.97
N TYR A 74 20.93 -2.75 0.83
CA TYR A 74 19.92 -3.79 0.57
C TYR A 74 20.01 -4.43 -0.81
#